data_AF-A0AAI9HVL6-F1
#
_entry.id   AF-A0AAI9HVL6-F1
#
_cell.length_a   1.000
_cell.length_b   1.000
_cell.length_c   1.000
_cell.angle_alpha   90.00
_cell.angle_beta   90.00
_cell.angle_gamma   90.00
#
_symmetry.space_group_name_H-M   'P 1'
#
loop_
_entity.id
_entity.type
_entity.pdbx_description
1 polymer ?
#
loop_
_entity_poly.entity_id
_entity_poly.type
_entity_poly.pdbx_seq_one_letter_code
_entity_poly.pdbx_strand_id
1 'polypeptide(L)'
;TNINYDYIKRVKTVKENKGKKVRYKINVSGDIYEKITVMKKRTEIYTFNGFGLCSGKTIIEHGNIKSQTTFLYNEQGDLSEEKITADGRERIQRYSYDKRLGNDKLSAHYLNKRRIEANKYDLLGRVILKERNQFSQELRYNSVGSSSYPEFIKTGSGNEWRYTRTSGDKLNEIVLSTPSLPHSDWKQRFTYNDKTGELLKEEASCLLNNTGRYILSESYSGSV
;
A
#
# COMPACT_ATOMS: atom_id res chain seq x y z
N THR A 1 -40.08 -23.95 -22.46
CA THR A 1 -40.41 -23.33 -21.15
C THR A 1 -39.71 -21.99 -21.10
N ASN A 2 -40.44 -20.89 -21.25
CA ASN A 2 -39.89 -19.53 -21.16
C ASN A 2 -39.64 -19.22 -19.68
N ILE A 3 -38.38 -19.35 -19.25
CA ILE A 3 -37.97 -18.88 -17.92
C ILE A 3 -37.77 -17.38 -18.03
N ASN A 4 -38.81 -16.63 -17.70
CA ASN A 4 -38.77 -15.19 -17.58
C ASN A 4 -38.05 -14.86 -16.26
N TYR A 5 -36.74 -14.62 -16.32
CA TYR A 5 -36.00 -14.09 -15.18
C TYR A 5 -36.37 -12.62 -15.05
N ASP A 6 -37.35 -12.30 -14.19
CA ASP A 6 -37.57 -10.93 -13.70
C ASP A 6 -36.34 -10.51 -12.88
N TYR A 7 -35.28 -10.11 -13.57
CA TYR A 7 -34.08 -9.53 -12.97
C TYR A 7 -34.47 -8.19 -12.36
N ILE A 8 -34.68 -8.15 -11.05
CA ILE A 8 -34.95 -6.91 -10.31
C ILE A 8 -33.75 -5.97 -10.47
N LYS A 9 -33.80 -5.09 -11.47
CA LYS A 9 -32.84 -4.00 -11.67
C LYS A 9 -33.17 -2.89 -10.69
N ARG A 10 -32.37 -2.72 -9.64
CA ARG A 10 -32.57 -1.64 -8.67
C ARG A 10 -31.85 -0.39 -9.16
N VAL A 11 -32.59 0.70 -9.39
CA VAL A 11 -32.01 2.02 -9.65
C VAL A 11 -32.08 2.85 -8.38
N LYS A 12 -30.93 3.22 -7.82
CA LYS A 12 -30.85 4.10 -6.66
C LYS A 12 -30.34 5.47 -7.09
N THR A 13 -31.11 6.51 -6.84
CA THR A 13 -30.65 7.90 -7.02
C THR A 13 -30.22 8.46 -5.67
N VAL A 14 -29.00 8.96 -5.59
CA VAL A 14 -28.44 9.60 -4.39
C VAL A 14 -28.10 11.04 -4.73
N LYS A 15 -28.57 11.98 -3.89
CA LYS A 15 -28.06 13.35 -3.89
C LYS A 15 -26.83 13.37 -2.98
N GLU A 16 -25.66 13.59 -3.55
CA GLU A 16 -24.43 13.83 -2.78
C GLU A 16 -24.31 15.31 -2.40
N ASN A 17 -23.55 15.59 -1.34
CA ASN A 17 -23.27 16.94 -0.87
C ASN A 17 -22.87 17.88 -2.03
N LYS A 18 -23.38 19.13 -1.99
CA LYS A 18 -23.23 20.18 -3.01
C LYS A 18 -24.06 19.99 -4.30
N GLY A 19 -25.24 19.35 -4.22
CA GLY A 19 -26.19 19.31 -5.34
C GLY A 19 -25.84 18.35 -6.47
N LYS A 20 -24.79 17.53 -6.31
CA LYS A 20 -24.42 16.49 -7.27
C LYS A 20 -25.45 15.36 -7.23
N LYS A 21 -26.10 15.10 -8.36
CA LYS A 21 -27.00 13.95 -8.53
C LYS A 21 -26.21 12.78 -9.13
N VAL A 22 -26.17 11.67 -8.40
CA VAL A 22 -25.58 10.41 -8.86
C VAL A 22 -26.68 9.35 -8.91
N ARG A 23 -26.76 8.61 -10.01
CA ARG A 23 -27.64 7.44 -10.15
C ARG A 23 -26.80 6.19 -10.24
N TYR A 24 -27.22 5.14 -9.55
CA TYR A 24 -26.61 3.83 -9.58
C TYR A 24 -27.60 2.84 -10.15
N LYS A 25 -27.13 1.97 -11.03
CA LYS A 25 -27.85 0.74 -11.40
C LYS A 25 -27.13 -0.45 -10.77
N ILE A 26 -27.90 -1.27 -10.10
CA ILE A 26 -27.42 -2.35 -9.26
C ILE A 26 -28.01 -3.66 -9.76
N ASN A 27 -27.17 -4.69 -9.90
CA ASN A 27 -27.60 -6.03 -10.29
C ASN A 27 -28.28 -6.75 -9.11
N VAL A 28 -28.74 -7.99 -9.35
CA VAL A 28 -29.42 -8.80 -8.32
C VAL A 28 -28.52 -9.19 -7.15
N SER A 29 -27.20 -9.29 -7.39
CA SER A 29 -26.18 -9.59 -6.39
C SER A 29 -25.83 -8.39 -5.50
N GLY A 30 -26.31 -7.20 -5.84
CA GLY A 30 -26.00 -5.97 -5.12
C GLY A 30 -24.83 -5.17 -5.71
N ASP A 31 -24.23 -5.62 -6.81
CA ASP A 31 -23.11 -4.93 -7.45
C ASP A 31 -23.59 -3.76 -8.29
N ILE A 32 -22.86 -2.65 -8.19
CA ILE A 32 -23.07 -1.48 -9.04
C ILE A 32 -22.45 -1.78 -10.41
N TYR A 33 -23.28 -1.99 -11.42
CA TYR A 33 -22.81 -2.18 -12.81
C TYR A 33 -22.83 -0.88 -13.62
N GLU A 34 -23.49 0.17 -13.11
CA GLU A 34 -23.48 1.48 -13.76
C GLU A 34 -23.61 2.62 -12.74
N LYS A 35 -22.74 3.63 -12.85
CA LYS A 35 -22.76 4.87 -12.06
C LYS A 35 -22.84 6.08 -12.99
N ILE A 36 -23.90 6.88 -12.86
CA ILE A 36 -24.17 8.03 -13.71
C ILE A 36 -24.06 9.31 -12.88
N THR A 37 -23.07 10.14 -13.18
CA THR A 37 -22.88 11.46 -12.58
C THR A 37 -23.49 12.51 -13.50
N VAL A 38 -24.72 12.93 -13.20
CA VAL A 38 -25.57 13.74 -14.10
C VAL A 38 -24.91 15.07 -14.48
N MET A 39 -24.38 15.80 -13.48
CA MET A 39 -23.78 17.12 -13.73
C MET A 39 -22.53 17.09 -14.60
N LYS A 40 -21.77 15.99 -14.57
CA LYS A 40 -20.55 15.82 -15.36
C LYS A 40 -20.79 15.13 -16.69
N LYS A 41 -22.04 14.77 -17.00
CA LYS A 41 -22.39 13.89 -18.14
C LYS A 41 -21.43 12.68 -18.23
N ARG A 42 -21.12 12.11 -17.07
CA ARG A 42 -20.13 11.03 -16.90
C ARG A 42 -20.85 9.76 -16.48
N THR A 43 -20.61 8.68 -17.20
CA THR A 43 -21.11 7.35 -16.89
C THR A 43 -19.93 6.41 -16.71
N GLU A 44 -19.92 5.66 -15.61
CA GLU A 44 -18.99 4.55 -15.37
C GLU A 44 -19.78 3.26 -15.47
N ILE A 45 -19.36 2.36 -16.36
CA ILE A 45 -19.96 1.04 -16.57
C ILE A 45 -18.97 0.00 -16.05
N TYR A 46 -19.45 -0.96 -15.27
CA TYR A 46 -18.64 -2.04 -14.69
C TYR A 46 -19.12 -3.39 -15.21
N THR A 47 -18.17 -4.24 -15.58
CA THR A 47 -18.41 -5.64 -15.95
C THR A 47 -17.79 -6.55 -14.91
N PHE A 48 -18.43 -7.69 -14.65
CA PHE A 48 -18.02 -8.65 -13.63
C PHE A 48 -17.80 -10.02 -14.26
N ASN A 49 -16.82 -10.77 -13.76
CA ASN A 49 -16.57 -12.14 -14.17
C ASN A 49 -17.55 -13.12 -13.49
N GLY A 50 -17.44 -14.42 -13.83
CA GLY A 50 -18.29 -15.48 -13.25
C GLY A 50 -18.13 -15.67 -11.73
N PHE A 51 -17.10 -15.08 -11.11
CA PHE A 51 -16.86 -15.11 -9.67
C PHE A 51 -17.35 -13.84 -8.95
N GLY A 52 -18.00 -12.91 -9.67
CA GLY A 52 -18.48 -11.65 -9.10
C GLY A 52 -17.40 -10.59 -8.92
N LEU A 53 -16.17 -10.81 -9.41
CA LEU A 53 -15.11 -9.80 -9.38
C LEU A 53 -15.25 -8.85 -10.57
N CYS A 54 -15.04 -7.56 -10.35
CA CYS A 54 -15.08 -6.55 -11.42
C CYS A 54 -13.96 -6.83 -12.44
N SER A 55 -14.31 -7.30 -13.63
CA SER A 55 -13.39 -7.62 -14.73
C SER A 55 -13.14 -6.46 -15.68
N GLY A 56 -13.97 -5.42 -15.62
CA GLY A 56 -13.78 -4.26 -16.49
C GLY A 56 -14.53 -3.02 -16.05
N LYS A 57 -14.03 -1.87 -16.50
CA LYS A 57 -14.60 -0.55 -16.25
C LYS A 57 -14.49 0.30 -17.51
N THR A 58 -15.60 0.90 -17.94
CA THR A 58 -15.60 1.89 -19.04
C THR A 58 -16.08 3.23 -18.51
N ILE A 59 -15.33 4.29 -18.81
CA ILE A 59 -15.69 5.67 -18.47
C ILE A 59 -16.11 6.39 -19.75
N ILE A 60 -17.34 6.87 -19.76
CA ILE A 60 -17.91 7.65 -20.86
C ILE A 60 -18.17 9.06 -20.34
N GLU A 61 -17.65 10.06 -21.03
CA GLU A 61 -17.92 11.47 -20.73
C GLU A 61 -18.40 12.18 -22.00
N HIS A 62 -19.53 12.88 -21.91
CA HIS A 62 -20.13 13.60 -23.04
C HIS A 62 -20.40 12.69 -24.25
N GLY A 63 -20.77 11.42 -24.00
CA GLY A 63 -21.04 10.42 -25.04
C GLY A 63 -19.79 9.75 -25.63
N ASN A 64 -18.59 10.19 -25.26
CA ASN A 64 -17.34 9.62 -25.76
C ASN A 64 -16.68 8.71 -24.72
N ILE A 65 -16.15 7.57 -25.15
CA ILE A 65 -15.34 6.71 -24.29
C ILE A 65 -14.03 7.45 -23.97
N LYS A 66 -13.82 7.74 -22.68
CA LYS A 66 -12.60 8.37 -22.16
C LYS A 66 -11.55 7.34 -21.78
N SER A 67 -11.98 6.26 -21.14
CA SER A 67 -11.09 5.18 -20.81
C SER A 67 -11.82 3.85 -20.71
N GLN A 68 -11.07 2.79 -20.94
CA GLN A 68 -11.45 1.41 -20.67
C GLN A 68 -10.38 0.79 -19.79
N THR A 69 -10.80 0.07 -18.77
CA THR A 69 -9.94 -0.69 -17.87
C THR A 69 -10.38 -2.14 -17.90
N THR A 70 -9.43 -3.05 -18.05
CA THR A 70 -9.63 -4.49 -17.89
C THR A 70 -8.85 -4.96 -16.68
N PHE A 71 -9.49 -5.76 -15.84
CA PHE A 71 -8.89 -6.36 -14.66
C PHE A 71 -8.83 -7.88 -14.84
N LEU A 72 -7.65 -8.45 -14.65
CA LEU A 72 -7.43 -9.88 -14.61
C LEU A 72 -7.03 -10.29 -13.21
N TYR A 73 -7.46 -11.47 -12.79
CA TYR A 73 -7.23 -12.00 -11.47
C TYR A 73 -6.47 -13.33 -11.58
N ASN A 74 -5.67 -13.66 -10.57
CA ASN A 74 -5.09 -14.98 -10.42
C ASN A 74 -6.17 -15.99 -9.96
N GLU A 75 -5.80 -17.26 -9.81
CA GLU A 75 -6.71 -18.32 -9.34
C GLU A 75 -7.22 -18.11 -7.91
N GLN A 76 -6.51 -17.33 -7.10
CA GLN A 76 -6.84 -17.00 -5.71
C GLN A 76 -7.79 -15.78 -5.62
N GLY A 77 -8.06 -15.11 -6.74
CA GLY A 77 -8.90 -13.91 -6.80
C GLY A 77 -8.14 -12.59 -6.59
N ASP A 78 -6.81 -12.61 -6.49
CA ASP A 78 -6.00 -11.39 -6.43
C ASP A 78 -5.77 -10.79 -7.81
N LEU A 79 -5.76 -9.46 -7.87
CA LEU A 79 -5.56 -8.72 -9.12
C LEU A 79 -4.17 -9.00 -9.71
N SER A 80 -4.09 -9.69 -10.85
CA SER A 80 -2.82 -10.01 -11.52
C SER A 80 -2.44 -9.01 -12.60
N GLU A 81 -3.41 -8.39 -13.26
CA GLU A 81 -3.18 -7.38 -14.29
C GLU A 81 -4.29 -6.33 -14.31
N GLU A 82 -3.91 -5.07 -14.47
CA GLU A 82 -4.81 -3.96 -14.78
C GLU A 82 -4.33 -3.28 -16.06
N LYS A 83 -5.13 -3.39 -17.13
CA LYS A 83 -4.86 -2.74 -18.42
C LYS A 83 -5.81 -1.57 -18.60
N ILE A 84 -5.27 -0.36 -18.72
CA ILE A 84 -6.00 0.88 -18.94
C ILE A 84 -5.69 1.41 -20.33
N THR A 85 -6.72 1.60 -21.14
CA THR A 85 -6.65 2.27 -22.44
C THR A 85 -7.38 3.59 -22.36
N ALA A 86 -6.70 4.70 -22.63
CA ALA A 86 -7.26 6.04 -22.63
C ALA A 86 -6.57 6.90 -23.69
N ASP A 87 -7.33 7.67 -24.47
CA ASP A 87 -6.81 8.57 -25.50
C ASP A 87 -5.78 7.91 -26.45
N GLY A 88 -6.04 6.66 -26.86
CA GLY A 88 -5.16 5.88 -27.73
C GLY A 88 -3.86 5.39 -27.08
N ARG A 89 -3.66 5.62 -25.78
CA ARG A 89 -2.51 5.15 -25.01
C ARG A 89 -2.90 3.98 -24.13
N GLU A 90 -1.96 3.06 -23.96
CA GLU A 90 -2.13 1.90 -23.08
C GLU A 90 -1.18 1.97 -21.89
N ARG A 91 -1.73 1.68 -20.71
CA ARG A 91 -1.02 1.54 -19.45
C ARG A 91 -1.37 0.18 -18.87
N ILE A 92 -0.37 -0.69 -18.74
CA ILE A 92 -0.51 -2.03 -18.16
C ILE A 92 0.20 -2.04 -16.82
N GLN A 93 -0.52 -2.41 -15.76
CA GLN A 93 0.04 -2.78 -14.47
C GLN A 93 -0.04 -4.28 -14.29
N ARG A 94 1.04 -4.91 -13.84
CA ARG A 94 1.09 -6.35 -13.53
C ARG A 94 1.55 -6.57 -12.11
N TYR A 95 0.92 -7.50 -11.43
CA TYR A 95 1.16 -7.81 -10.04
C TYR A 95 1.48 -9.31 -9.91
N SER A 96 2.52 -9.60 -9.16
CA SER A 96 2.91 -10.95 -8.77
C SER A 96 2.83 -11.07 -7.26
N TYR A 97 2.50 -12.27 -6.79
CA TYR A 97 2.28 -12.54 -5.37
C TYR A 97 3.16 -13.70 -4.90
N ASP A 98 3.65 -13.60 -3.67
CA ASP A 98 4.29 -14.68 -2.93
C ASP A 98 3.20 -15.53 -2.27
N LYS A 99 3.05 -16.76 -2.75
CA LYS A 99 1.99 -17.69 -2.35
C LYS A 99 2.38 -18.63 -1.21
N ARG A 100 3.61 -18.51 -0.68
CA ARG A 100 4.16 -19.51 0.26
C ARG A 100 3.42 -19.56 1.61
N LEU A 101 2.69 -18.51 1.96
CA LEU A 101 2.19 -18.28 3.33
C LEU A 101 0.66 -18.28 3.44
N GLY A 102 -0.05 -18.72 2.39
CA GLY A 102 -1.52 -18.77 2.36
C GLY A 102 -2.23 -17.39 2.35
N ASN A 103 -1.49 -16.32 2.66
CA ASN A 103 -1.87 -14.94 2.44
C ASN A 103 -1.01 -14.40 1.29
N ASP A 104 -1.62 -14.19 0.13
CA ASP A 104 -0.92 -13.70 -1.06
C ASP A 104 -0.33 -12.31 -0.79
N LYS A 105 1.00 -12.22 -0.72
CA LYS A 105 1.72 -10.96 -0.50
C LYS A 105 2.32 -10.45 -1.79
N LEU A 106 2.15 -9.17 -2.10
CA LEU A 106 2.66 -8.57 -3.33
C LEU A 106 4.19 -8.71 -3.42
N SER A 107 4.67 -9.60 -4.28
CA SER A 107 6.10 -9.86 -4.49
C SER A 107 6.69 -8.96 -5.56
N ALA A 108 5.92 -8.56 -6.57
CA ALA A 108 6.38 -7.61 -7.58
C ALA A 108 5.22 -6.84 -8.23
N HIS A 109 5.49 -5.60 -8.62
CA HIS A 109 4.59 -4.77 -9.41
C HIS A 109 5.36 -4.13 -10.57
N TYR A 110 4.79 -4.21 -11.76
CA TYR A 110 5.34 -3.66 -13.00
C TYR A 110 4.37 -2.68 -13.65
N LEU A 111 4.90 -1.58 -14.18
CA LEU A 111 4.19 -0.62 -15.03
C LEU A 111 4.82 -0.65 -16.43
N ASN A 112 4.06 -1.02 -17.46
CA ASN A 112 4.54 -1.12 -18.84
C ASN A 112 5.88 -1.87 -18.95
N LYS A 113 5.99 -3.04 -18.29
CA LYS A 113 7.19 -3.89 -18.17
C LYS A 113 8.32 -3.35 -17.28
N ARG A 114 8.25 -2.10 -16.80
CA ARG A 114 9.21 -1.58 -15.82
C ARG A 114 8.81 -2.00 -14.42
N ARG A 115 9.72 -2.62 -13.67
CA ARG A 115 9.50 -2.96 -12.26
C ARG A 115 9.41 -1.68 -11.42
N ILE A 116 8.32 -1.52 -10.69
CA ILE A 116 8.02 -0.38 -9.82
C ILE A 116 8.17 -0.77 -8.36
N GLU A 117 7.84 -2.01 -8.01
CA GLU A 117 7.99 -2.52 -6.65
C GLU A 117 8.43 -3.99 -6.70
N ALA A 118 9.25 -4.40 -5.74
CA ALA A 118 9.55 -5.80 -5.48
C ALA A 118 9.77 -6.00 -3.98
N ASN A 119 9.16 -7.04 -3.43
CA ASN A 119 9.27 -7.39 -2.03
C ASN A 119 9.73 -8.85 -1.89
N LYS A 120 10.61 -9.10 -0.92
CA LYS A 120 10.93 -10.46 -0.47
C LYS A 120 10.49 -10.62 0.97
N TYR A 121 10.08 -11.84 1.29
CA TYR A 121 9.53 -12.18 2.60
C TYR A 121 10.32 -13.34 3.24
N ASP A 122 10.48 -13.27 4.57
CA ASP A 122 10.93 -14.41 5.36
C ASP A 122 9.81 -15.47 5.50
N LEU A 123 10.13 -16.56 6.20
CA LEU A 123 9.19 -17.67 6.44
C LEU A 123 8.00 -17.31 7.35
N LEU A 124 8.08 -16.18 8.05
CA LEU A 124 6.96 -15.63 8.85
C LEU A 124 6.16 -14.59 8.05
N GLY A 125 6.55 -14.32 6.81
CA GLY A 125 5.91 -13.34 5.94
C GLY A 125 6.29 -11.90 6.23
N ARG A 126 7.34 -11.64 6.99
CA ARG A 126 7.84 -10.27 7.19
C ARG A 126 8.68 -9.86 6.01
N VAL A 127 8.56 -8.60 5.59
CA VAL A 127 9.35 -8.06 4.48
C VAL A 127 10.81 -8.00 4.90
N ILE A 128 11.71 -8.65 4.15
CA ILE A 128 13.16 -8.63 4.36
C ILE A 128 13.92 -7.85 3.29
N LEU A 129 13.28 -7.61 2.14
CA LEU A 129 13.76 -6.73 1.09
C LEU A 129 12.56 -5.97 0.54
N LYS A 130 12.69 -4.64 0.47
CA LYS A 130 11.68 -3.75 -0.09
C LYS A 130 12.34 -2.87 -1.15
N GLU A 131 11.95 -3.06 -2.39
CA GLU A 131 12.38 -2.24 -3.52
C GLU A 131 11.16 -1.46 -4.02
N ARG A 132 11.28 -0.14 -4.12
CA ARG A 132 10.25 0.70 -4.73
C ARG A 132 10.90 1.79 -5.57
N ASN A 133 10.63 1.78 -6.87
CA ASN A 133 11.29 2.60 -7.86
C ASN A 133 12.82 2.45 -7.79
N GLN A 134 13.51 3.50 -7.36
CA GLN A 134 14.98 3.54 -7.20
C GLN A 134 15.43 3.34 -5.76
N PHE A 135 14.50 3.17 -4.82
CA PHE A 135 14.81 2.97 -3.41
C PHE A 135 14.80 1.48 -3.10
N SER A 136 15.83 1.01 -2.41
CA SER A 136 15.92 -0.35 -1.87
C SER A 136 16.19 -0.30 -0.37
N GLN A 137 15.58 -1.22 0.38
CA GLN A 137 15.77 -1.39 1.81
C GLN A 137 15.89 -2.88 2.14
N GLU A 138 16.98 -3.28 2.77
CA GLU A 138 17.12 -4.57 3.43
C GLU A 138 16.69 -4.45 4.88
N LEU A 139 15.87 -5.39 5.34
CA LEU A 139 15.28 -5.39 6.67
C LEU A 139 15.69 -6.70 7.36
N ARG A 140 16.24 -6.61 8.58
CA ARG A 140 16.53 -7.78 9.41
C ARG A 140 15.80 -7.68 10.74
N TYR A 141 15.32 -8.82 11.21
CA TYR A 141 14.55 -8.94 12.44
C TYR A 141 15.33 -9.80 13.43
N ASN A 142 15.07 -9.61 14.72
CA ASN A 142 15.58 -10.50 15.75
C ASN A 142 15.15 -11.94 15.49
N SER A 143 16.02 -12.89 15.83
CA SER A 143 15.68 -14.31 15.97
C SER A 143 14.86 -14.57 17.24
N VAL A 144 15.03 -13.73 18.26
CA VAL A 144 14.41 -13.87 19.58
C VAL A 144 13.20 -12.93 19.69
N GLY A 145 12.05 -13.42 19.24
CA GLY A 145 10.76 -12.76 19.41
C GLY A 145 10.03 -12.46 18.11
N SER A 146 8.71 -12.53 18.17
CA SER A 146 7.76 -12.18 17.11
C SER A 146 7.69 -10.65 16.89
N SER A 147 8.84 -9.96 16.83
CA SER A 147 8.85 -8.54 16.53
C SER A 147 8.32 -8.34 15.11
N SER A 148 7.27 -7.54 15.00
CA SER A 148 6.72 -7.06 13.73
C SER A 148 7.60 -5.98 13.08
N TYR A 149 8.62 -5.50 13.80
CA TYR A 149 9.49 -4.41 13.36
C TYR A 149 10.93 -4.89 13.16
N PRO A 150 11.61 -4.44 12.09
CA PRO A 150 13.00 -4.78 11.84
C PRO A 150 13.90 -4.13 12.89
N GLU A 151 14.93 -4.86 13.33
CA GLU A 151 16.00 -4.34 14.20
C GLU A 151 17.15 -3.73 13.41
N PHE A 152 17.17 -3.97 12.10
CA PHE A 152 18.17 -3.41 11.22
C PHE A 152 17.54 -3.04 9.88
N ILE A 153 17.87 -1.86 9.39
CA ILE A 153 17.48 -1.37 8.07
C ILE A 153 18.74 -0.92 7.36
N LYS A 154 18.94 -1.36 6.13
CA LYS A 154 19.99 -0.87 5.25
C LYS A 154 19.38 -0.35 3.97
N THR A 155 19.58 0.92 3.62
CA THR A 155 19.15 1.43 2.31
C THR A 155 20.16 1.09 1.23
N GLY A 156 19.69 1.08 -0.02
CA GLY A 156 20.54 0.96 -1.21
C GLY A 156 21.57 2.10 -1.35
N SER A 157 21.39 3.23 -0.64
CA SER A 157 22.38 4.30 -0.53
C SER A 157 23.53 3.99 0.43
N GLY A 158 23.49 2.85 1.13
CA GLY A 158 24.51 2.43 2.09
C GLY A 158 24.22 2.85 3.54
N ASN A 159 23.19 3.66 3.80
CA ASN A 159 22.84 4.05 5.17
C ASN A 159 22.33 2.84 5.94
N GLU A 160 22.80 2.70 7.18
CA GLU A 160 22.40 1.62 8.09
C GLU A 160 21.76 2.21 9.35
N TRP A 161 20.60 1.68 9.72
CA TRP A 161 19.95 1.95 11.00
C TRP A 161 19.89 0.66 11.81
N ARG A 162 20.25 0.77 13.09
CA ARG A 162 20.16 -0.32 14.07
C ARG A 162 19.26 0.11 15.20
N TYR A 163 18.28 -0.72 15.52
CA TYR A 163 17.45 -0.58 16.71
C TYR A 163 18.06 -1.48 17.78
N THR A 164 18.50 -0.90 18.88
CA THR A 164 18.99 -1.67 20.03
C THR A 164 17.95 -1.62 21.14
N ARG A 165 17.46 -2.78 21.57
CA ARG A 165 16.55 -2.88 22.72
C ARG A 165 17.41 -2.86 23.99
N THR A 166 17.39 -1.76 24.74
CA THR A 166 17.99 -1.71 26.08
C THR A 166 17.04 -2.33 27.09
N SER A 167 17.45 -3.41 27.75
CA SER A 167 16.78 -3.90 28.94
C SER A 167 17.30 -3.16 30.17
N GLY A 168 16.45 -2.34 30.76
CA GLY A 168 16.64 -1.64 32.03
C GLY A 168 15.34 -0.93 32.35
N ASP A 169 14.91 -0.95 33.61
CA ASP A 169 13.60 -0.47 34.02
C ASP A 169 13.31 0.94 33.47
N LYS A 170 12.32 1.01 32.56
CA LYS A 170 11.68 2.18 31.95
C LYS A 170 12.38 2.83 30.74
N LEU A 171 11.56 2.97 29.70
CA LEU A 171 11.67 3.76 28.46
C LEU A 171 12.39 3.08 27.28
N ASN A 172 11.56 2.59 26.34
CA ASN A 172 11.98 2.31 24.97
C ASN A 172 12.14 3.65 24.22
N GLU A 173 13.37 4.11 24.04
CA GLU A 173 13.67 5.34 23.28
C GLU A 173 13.92 5.00 21.81
N ILE A 174 13.25 5.69 20.88
CA ILE A 174 13.49 5.60 19.44
C ILE A 174 14.18 6.90 19.00
N VAL A 175 15.30 6.80 18.29
CA VAL A 175 16.05 7.97 17.80
C VAL A 175 16.21 7.85 16.29
N LEU A 176 15.77 8.87 15.56
CA LEU A 176 15.83 8.95 14.11
C LEU A 176 16.81 10.07 13.72
N SER A 177 17.82 9.78 12.91
CA SER A 177 18.65 10.80 12.27
C SER A 177 18.71 10.58 10.76
N THR A 178 18.69 11.69 10.00
CA THR A 178 18.80 11.73 8.54
C THR A 178 20.01 12.57 8.14
N PRO A 179 20.88 12.10 7.23
CA PRO A 179 21.99 12.90 6.74
C PRO A 179 21.55 13.72 5.53
N SER A 180 21.14 14.97 5.75
CA SER A 180 21.33 16.07 4.78
C SER A 180 21.03 17.44 5.41
N LEU A 181 22.10 18.12 5.86
CA LEU A 181 22.19 19.56 6.19
C LEU A 181 21.39 20.05 7.42
N PRO A 182 21.75 21.20 8.04
CA PRO A 182 21.76 21.40 9.49
C PRO A 182 20.37 21.69 10.00
N HIS A 183 19.58 20.65 10.23
CA HIS A 183 18.29 20.83 10.88
C HIS A 183 18.11 19.76 11.94
N SER A 184 18.17 20.23 13.20
CA SER A 184 17.47 19.70 14.36
C SER A 184 17.56 18.19 14.55
N ASP A 185 18.25 17.75 15.61
CA ASP A 185 18.11 16.37 16.06
C ASP A 185 16.66 16.13 16.50
N TRP A 186 15.92 15.37 15.69
CA TRP A 186 14.57 14.94 16.03
C TRP A 186 14.65 13.67 16.87
N LYS A 187 14.13 13.74 18.10
CA LYS A 187 13.92 12.56 18.94
C LYS A 187 12.43 12.27 19.01
N GLN A 188 12.06 11.00 18.81
CA GLN A 188 10.69 10.54 18.91
C GLN A 188 10.60 9.42 19.94
N ARG A 189 10.04 9.71 21.10
CA ARG A 189 9.90 8.76 22.20
C ARG A 189 8.54 8.09 22.14
N PHE A 190 8.54 6.77 22.23
CA PHE A 190 7.32 5.97 22.31
C PHE A 190 7.31 5.23 23.64
N THR A 191 6.25 5.41 24.42
CA THR A 191 6.04 4.69 25.68
C THR A 191 5.02 3.60 25.41
N TYR A 192 5.35 2.37 25.77
CA TYR A 192 4.46 1.20 25.64
C TYR A 192 4.10 0.64 27.01
N ASN A 193 3.00 -0.10 27.07
CA ASN A 193 2.64 -0.93 28.21
C ASN A 193 3.47 -2.21 28.14
N ASP A 194 4.29 -2.46 29.15
CA ASP A 194 5.22 -3.59 29.16
C ASP A 194 4.54 -4.97 29.22
N LYS A 195 3.26 -5.03 29.62
CA LYS A 195 2.48 -6.28 29.70
C LYS A 195 1.66 -6.56 28.46
N THR A 196 1.08 -5.53 27.85
CA THR A 196 0.16 -5.68 26.71
C THR A 196 0.80 -5.34 25.36
N GLY A 197 1.93 -4.63 25.37
CA GLY A 197 2.59 -4.13 24.15
C GLY A 197 1.88 -2.93 23.52
N GLU A 198 0.83 -2.40 24.14
CA GLU A 198 0.05 -1.28 23.61
C GLU A 198 0.78 0.05 23.75
N LEU A 199 0.66 0.93 22.76
CA LEU A 199 1.24 2.27 22.78
C LEU A 199 0.48 3.16 23.78
N LEU A 200 1.17 3.62 24.82
CA LEU A 200 0.63 4.50 25.85
C LEU A 200 0.85 5.99 25.54
N LYS A 201 1.99 6.34 24.95
CA LYS A 201 2.35 7.74 24.71
C LYS A 201 3.33 7.90 23.55
N GLU A 202 3.17 8.95 22.77
CA GLU A 202 4.10 9.39 21.73
C GLU A 202 4.51 10.85 21.99
N GLU A 203 5.81 11.13 21.98
CA GLU A 203 6.37 12.47 22.13
C GLU A 203 7.43 12.73 21.07
N ALA A 204 7.34 13.87 20.38
CA ALA A 204 8.37 14.35 19.47
C ALA A 204 8.99 15.63 20.04
N SER A 205 10.31 15.66 20.19
CA SER A 205 11.04 16.83 20.66
C SER A 205 12.23 17.15 19.76
N CYS A 206 12.37 18.43 19.42
CA CYS A 206 13.53 19.01 18.76
C CYS A 206 14.43 19.63 19.84
N LEU A 207 15.66 19.10 20.01
CA LEU A 207 16.63 19.63 20.97
C LEU A 207 17.87 20.12 20.21
N LEU A 208 18.17 21.41 20.31
CA LEU A 208 19.50 21.94 19.98
C LEU A 208 20.44 21.60 21.15
N ASN A 209 21.35 20.65 20.93
CA ASN A 209 22.17 20.12 22.02
C ASN A 209 23.48 20.92 22.15
N ASN A 210 23.57 21.76 23.19
CA ASN A 210 24.83 22.17 23.80
C ASN A 210 24.78 21.77 25.27
N THR A 211 24.95 20.47 25.56
CA THR A 211 25.56 19.91 26.77
C THR A 211 25.37 18.39 26.77
N GLY A 212 26.41 17.67 27.22
CA GLY A 212 26.66 16.29 26.83
C GLY A 212 25.59 15.26 27.20
N ARG A 213 25.33 14.33 26.27
CA ARG A 213 25.22 12.87 26.50
C ARG A 213 24.91 12.09 25.20
N TYR A 214 25.67 10.98 25.07
CA TYR A 214 25.65 9.84 24.13
C TYR A 214 25.80 10.13 22.63
N ILE A 215 26.88 9.57 22.08
CA ILE A 215 27.33 9.64 20.68
C ILE A 215 26.80 8.40 19.94
N LEU A 216 26.10 8.63 18.82
CA LEU A 216 25.83 7.62 17.80
C LEU A 216 27.09 7.52 16.92
N SER A 217 27.72 6.35 16.84
CA SER A 217 28.88 6.16 15.96
C SER A 217 28.45 5.43 14.69
N GLU A 218 28.56 6.12 13.56
CA GLU A 218 28.63 5.53 12.23
C GLU A 218 30.02 4.91 12.04
N SER A 219 30.11 3.71 11.47
CA SER A 219 31.38 3.15 10.98
C SER A 219 31.28 2.95 9.49
N TYR A 220 32.04 3.74 8.74
CA TYR A 220 32.22 3.57 7.32
C TYR A 220 33.28 2.47 7.10
N SER A 221 32.92 1.34 6.51
CA SER A 221 33.92 0.47 5.90
C SER A 221 34.19 1.00 4.49
N GLY A 222 35.06 2.00 4.39
CA GLY A 222 35.65 2.36 3.11
C GLY A 222 36.46 1.16 2.63
N SER A 223 36.09 0.59 1.47
CA SER A 223 36.99 -0.28 0.73
C SER A 223 37.90 0.57 -0.15
N VAL A 224 39.20 0.33 0.01
CA VAL A 224 40.30 0.74 -0.87
C VAL A 224 40.01 0.36 -2.32
#